data_AF-A0A6G6SKS7-F1
#
_entry.id   AF-A0A6G6SKS7-F1
#
_cell.length_a   1.000
_cell.length_b   1.000
_cell.length_c   1.000
_cell.angle_alpha   90.00
_cell.angle_beta   90.00
_cell.angle_gamma   90.00
#
_symmetry.space_group_name_H-M   'P 1'
#
loop_
_entity.id
_entity.type
_entity.pdbx_description
1 polymer ?
#
loop_
_entity_poly.entity_id
_entity_poly.type
_entity_poly.pdbx_seq_one_letter_code
_entity_poly.pdbx_strand_id
1 'polypeptide(L)'
;MAYFTDTSNGVISDDGALISYSEAVTALESGQYDKELLKGLYLAAALMGKLADEPETLTPEQRISVWRWVVATCFIRELQEKNGTTEIRNEEGGVDLATSYSNGENALTIYPASLRLCLASHFESILIEELGGIYKDYCPDFIIKAYIGFLDISLEHGPRLSEKGREGLCILHDDYIRKLEANNGFLAMPTMH
;
A
#
# COMPACT_ATOMS: atom_id res chain seq x y z
N MET A 1 14.00 -12.36 14.02
CA MET A 1 12.91 -12.39 15.00
C MET A 1 11.60 -12.41 14.23
N ALA A 2 10.64 -13.26 14.61
CA ALA A 2 9.28 -13.19 14.08
C ALA A 2 8.49 -12.16 14.90
N TYR A 3 7.94 -11.13 14.25
CA TYR A 3 7.14 -10.10 14.92
C TYR A 3 5.70 -10.55 15.18
N PHE A 4 5.23 -11.54 14.42
CA PHE A 4 3.89 -12.08 14.50
C PHE A 4 3.96 -13.60 14.32
N THR A 5 3.10 -14.32 15.06
CA THR A 5 2.94 -15.77 14.92
C THR A 5 1.50 -16.07 14.53
N ASP A 6 1.32 -16.79 13.42
CA ASP A 6 0.00 -17.18 12.94
C ASP A 6 -0.65 -18.22 13.86
N THR A 7 -1.98 -18.17 14.00
CA THR A 7 -2.78 -19.07 14.83
C THR A 7 -4.07 -19.46 14.12
N SER A 8 -4.98 -20.22 14.75
CA SER A 8 -6.25 -20.56 14.10
C SER A 8 -7.18 -19.36 13.92
N ASN A 9 -7.11 -18.37 14.82
CA ASN A 9 -8.14 -17.31 14.95
C ASN A 9 -7.58 -15.89 14.77
N GLY A 10 -6.31 -15.76 14.36
CA GLY A 10 -5.63 -14.47 14.26
C GLY A 10 -4.12 -14.62 14.35
N VAL A 11 -3.45 -13.52 14.68
CA VAL A 11 -2.00 -13.44 14.82
C VAL A 11 -1.64 -13.01 16.24
N ILE A 12 -0.63 -13.65 16.82
CA ILE A 12 -0.05 -13.23 18.10
C ILE A 12 1.05 -12.22 17.82
N SER A 13 0.95 -11.02 18.38
CA SER A 13 2.01 -9.98 18.33
C SER A 13 3.17 -10.32 19.25
N ASP A 14 4.27 -9.57 19.11
CA ASP A 14 5.50 -9.72 19.89
C ASP A 14 5.32 -9.51 21.40
N ASP A 15 4.29 -8.76 21.82
CA ASP A 15 3.88 -8.58 23.21
C ASP A 15 2.94 -9.70 23.75
N GLY A 16 2.61 -10.68 22.91
CA GLY A 16 1.75 -11.82 23.26
C GLY A 16 0.25 -11.55 23.12
N ALA A 17 -0.17 -10.39 22.62
CA ALA A 17 -1.57 -10.11 22.35
C ALA A 17 -2.08 -10.87 21.12
N LEU A 18 -3.27 -11.47 21.22
CA LEU A 18 -3.96 -12.04 20.07
C LEU A 18 -4.73 -10.94 19.35
N ILE A 19 -4.43 -10.76 18.07
CA ILE A 19 -5.09 -9.83 17.17
C ILE A 19 -5.85 -10.66 16.14
N SER A 20 -7.17 -10.46 16.00
CA SER A 20 -7.93 -11.16 14.96
C SER A 20 -7.45 -10.75 13.56
N TYR A 21 -7.71 -11.59 12.56
CA TYR A 21 -7.33 -11.27 11.18
C TYR A 21 -7.96 -9.97 10.69
N SER A 22 -9.22 -9.70 11.06
CA SER A 22 -9.89 -8.45 10.71
C SER A 22 -9.22 -7.24 11.37
N GLU A 23 -8.87 -7.32 12.66
CA GLU A 23 -8.17 -6.23 13.36
C GLU A 23 -6.77 -6.00 12.79
N ALA A 24 -6.06 -7.07 12.39
CA ALA A 24 -4.77 -6.96 11.73
C ALA A 24 -4.86 -6.24 10.38
N VAL A 25 -5.90 -6.51 9.58
CA VAL A 25 -6.17 -5.75 8.34
C VAL A 25 -6.44 -4.28 8.66
N THR A 26 -7.29 -3.99 9.65
CA THR A 26 -7.58 -2.62 10.08
C THR A 26 -6.33 -1.89 10.58
N ALA A 27 -5.44 -2.58 11.29
CA ALA A 27 -4.18 -2.01 11.76
C ALA A 27 -3.27 -1.60 10.59
N LEU A 28 -3.16 -2.44 9.55
CA LEU A 28 -2.45 -2.07 8.32
C LEU A 28 -3.14 -0.89 7.62
N GLU A 29 -4.44 -0.98 7.39
CA GLU A 29 -5.22 0.00 6.63
C GLU A 29 -5.26 1.39 7.29
N SER A 30 -5.35 1.45 8.61
CA SER A 30 -5.29 2.70 9.37
C SER A 30 -3.89 3.32 9.43
N GLY A 31 -2.86 2.62 8.96
CA GLY A 31 -1.48 3.11 8.95
C GLY A 31 -0.77 2.96 10.29
N GLN A 32 -1.24 2.08 11.18
CA GLN A 32 -0.56 1.81 12.46
C GLN A 32 0.92 1.43 12.29
N TYR A 33 1.27 0.84 11.14
CA TYR A 33 2.62 0.41 10.81
C TYR A 33 3.35 1.32 9.79
N ASP A 34 2.82 2.52 9.47
CA ASP A 34 3.44 3.40 8.47
C ASP A 34 4.81 3.94 8.91
N LYS A 35 5.06 4.00 10.23
CA LYS A 35 6.38 4.36 10.82
C LYS A 35 7.31 3.16 11.02
N GLU A 36 6.76 1.94 10.96
CA GLU A 36 7.47 0.67 11.16
C GLU A 36 7.17 -0.30 10.01
N LEU A 37 7.45 0.16 8.78
CA LEU A 37 7.08 -0.52 7.54
C LEU A 37 7.50 -2.00 7.51
N LEU A 38 8.69 -2.32 8.04
CA LEU A 38 9.15 -3.70 8.10
C LEU A 38 8.27 -4.55 9.04
N LYS A 39 7.88 -4.04 10.22
CA LYS A 39 6.97 -4.72 11.15
C LYS A 39 5.63 -4.96 10.48
N GLY A 40 5.08 -3.97 9.78
CA GLY A 40 3.84 -4.13 9.00
C GLY A 40 3.97 -5.17 7.87
N LEU A 41 5.11 -5.28 7.19
CA LEU A 41 5.33 -6.33 6.19
C LEU A 41 5.30 -7.74 6.80
N TYR A 42 5.81 -7.92 8.02
CA TYR A 42 5.68 -9.20 8.72
C TYR A 42 4.23 -9.52 9.08
N LEU A 43 3.44 -8.53 9.48
CA LEU A 43 2.00 -8.70 9.72
C LEU A 43 1.28 -9.10 8.43
N ALA A 44 1.55 -8.39 7.33
CA ALA A 44 0.99 -8.70 6.02
C ALA A 44 1.39 -10.10 5.53
N ALA A 45 2.63 -10.53 5.76
CA ALA A 45 3.07 -11.88 5.43
C ALA A 45 2.31 -12.96 6.21
N ALA A 46 2.05 -12.74 7.51
CA ALA A 46 1.22 -13.65 8.31
C ALA A 46 -0.22 -13.73 7.76
N LEU A 47 -0.83 -12.59 7.42
CA LEU A 47 -2.15 -12.54 6.77
C LEU A 47 -2.16 -13.30 5.44
N MET A 48 -1.14 -13.11 4.60
CA MET A 48 -1.04 -13.80 3.31
C MET A 48 -0.83 -15.30 3.45
N GLY A 49 -0.05 -15.74 4.44
CA GLY A 49 0.10 -17.16 4.76
C GLY A 49 -1.26 -17.79 5.07
N LYS A 50 -2.04 -17.17 5.95
CA LYS A 50 -3.39 -17.62 6.25
C LYS A 50 -4.31 -17.62 5.01
N LEU A 51 -4.24 -16.57 4.19
CA LEU A 51 -5.03 -16.48 2.95
C LEU A 51 -4.72 -17.61 1.95
N ALA A 52 -3.48 -18.10 1.92
CA ALA A 52 -3.10 -19.20 1.05
C ALA A 52 -3.76 -20.52 1.48
N ASP A 53 -3.92 -20.73 2.79
CA ASP A 53 -4.52 -21.94 3.36
C ASP A 53 -6.05 -21.85 3.44
N GLU A 54 -6.58 -20.69 3.84
CA GLU A 54 -8.00 -20.44 4.10
C GLU A 54 -8.45 -19.09 3.51
N PRO A 55 -8.68 -19.01 2.17
CA PRO A 55 -8.97 -17.76 1.47
C PRO A 55 -10.21 -17.01 1.97
N GLU A 56 -11.18 -17.73 2.54
CA GLU A 56 -12.44 -17.20 3.06
C GLU A 56 -12.31 -16.51 4.43
N THR A 57 -11.11 -16.54 5.03
CA THR A 57 -10.84 -15.90 6.33
C THR A 57 -11.01 -14.38 6.29
N LEU A 58 -10.77 -13.76 5.13
CA LEU A 58 -10.90 -12.33 4.90
C LEU A 58 -11.85 -12.05 3.74
N THR A 59 -12.61 -10.96 3.83
CA THR A 59 -13.47 -10.52 2.72
C THR A 59 -12.63 -10.13 1.49
N PRO A 60 -13.20 -10.10 0.28
CA PRO A 60 -12.51 -9.60 -0.91
C PRO A 60 -11.90 -8.20 -0.72
N GLU A 61 -12.60 -7.29 -0.04
CA GLU A 61 -12.16 -5.92 0.23
C GLU A 61 -10.97 -5.90 1.19
N GLN A 62 -11.00 -6.74 2.23
CA GLN A 62 -9.88 -6.89 3.17
C GLN A 62 -8.64 -7.44 2.46
N ARG A 63 -8.82 -8.41 1.55
CA ARG A 63 -7.71 -8.94 0.73
C ARG A 63 -7.10 -7.86 -0.15
N ILE A 64 -7.91 -7.05 -0.84
CA ILE A 64 -7.44 -5.88 -1.60
C ILE A 64 -6.65 -4.93 -0.71
N SER A 65 -7.18 -4.61 0.47
CA SER A 65 -6.56 -3.68 1.43
C SER A 65 -5.15 -4.14 1.85
N VAL A 66 -4.96 -5.43 2.13
CA VAL A 66 -3.65 -6.01 2.45
C VAL A 66 -2.67 -5.87 1.27
N TRP A 67 -3.08 -6.23 0.05
CA TRP A 67 -2.21 -6.13 -1.12
C TRP A 67 -1.85 -4.69 -1.49
N ARG A 68 -2.83 -3.77 -1.42
CA ARG A 68 -2.61 -2.33 -1.56
C ARG A 68 -1.58 -1.82 -0.55
N TRP A 69 -1.68 -2.25 0.71
CA TRP A 69 -0.73 -1.87 1.75
C TRP A 69 0.69 -2.37 1.45
N VAL A 70 0.84 -3.62 1.00
CA VAL A 70 2.16 -4.18 0.65
C VAL A 70 2.80 -3.46 -0.53
N VAL A 71 2.04 -3.18 -1.59
CA VAL A 71 2.54 -2.43 -2.75
C VAL A 71 2.98 -1.02 -2.36
N ALA A 72 2.14 -0.28 -1.63
CA ALA A 72 2.48 1.05 -1.13
C ALA A 72 3.75 1.02 -0.27
N THR A 73 3.85 0.04 0.62
CA THR A 73 5.01 -0.13 1.49
C THR A 73 6.29 -0.44 0.72
N CYS A 74 6.24 -1.31 -0.29
CA CYS A 74 7.40 -1.62 -1.12
C CYS A 74 7.90 -0.37 -1.85
N PHE A 75 7.00 0.44 -2.42
CA PHE A 75 7.37 1.69 -3.08
C PHE A 75 8.01 2.70 -2.13
N ILE A 76 7.39 2.92 -0.96
CA ILE A 76 7.93 3.84 0.04
C ILE A 76 9.32 3.38 0.49
N ARG A 77 9.50 2.09 0.77
CA ARG A 77 10.81 1.56 1.16
C ARG A 77 11.86 1.75 0.07
N GLU A 78 11.55 1.47 -1.19
CA GLU A 78 12.49 1.70 -2.30
C GLU A 78 12.89 3.18 -2.43
N LEU A 79 11.93 4.10 -2.25
CA LEU A 79 12.22 5.54 -2.26
C LEU A 79 13.07 5.97 -1.05
N GLN A 80 12.79 5.44 0.14
CA GLN A 80 13.59 5.71 1.34
C GLN A 80 15.02 5.16 1.20
N GLU A 81 15.18 3.97 0.62
CA GLU A 81 16.49 3.36 0.35
C GLU A 81 17.28 4.17 -0.69
N LYS A 82 16.61 4.72 -1.72
CA LYS A 82 17.24 5.49 -2.80
C LYS A 82 17.56 6.94 -2.40
N ASN A 83 16.63 7.61 -1.71
CA ASN A 83 16.65 9.06 -1.52
C ASN A 83 16.83 9.47 -0.05
N GLY A 84 16.80 8.52 0.89
CA GLY A 84 16.75 8.80 2.32
C GLY A 84 15.37 9.25 2.80
N THR A 85 15.28 9.57 4.09
CA THR A 85 14.08 10.10 4.75
C THR A 85 14.33 11.52 5.25
N THR A 86 13.32 12.38 5.19
CA THR A 86 13.35 13.70 5.83
C THR A 86 12.31 13.77 6.95
N GLU A 87 12.69 14.30 8.09
CA GLU A 87 11.78 14.55 9.21
C GLU A 87 11.00 15.86 8.99
N ILE A 88 9.67 15.78 8.93
CA ILE A 88 8.79 16.94 8.78
C ILE A 88 7.99 17.10 10.07
N ARG A 89 7.96 18.33 10.62
CA ARG A 89 7.11 18.63 11.77
C ARG A 89 5.64 18.55 11.37
N ASN A 90 4.88 17.74 12.07
CA ASN A 90 3.45 17.60 11.84
C ASN A 90 2.64 18.63 12.65
N GLU A 91 1.35 18.77 12.33
CA GLU A 91 0.45 19.73 12.95
C GLU A 91 0.18 19.44 14.43
N GLU A 92 0.43 18.20 14.86
CA GLU A 92 0.25 17.71 16.23
C GLU A 92 1.49 17.92 17.13
N GLY A 93 2.53 18.59 16.61
CA GLY A 93 3.77 18.88 17.34
C GLY A 93 4.77 17.72 17.38
N GLY A 94 4.50 16.63 16.66
CA GLY A 94 5.42 15.51 16.41
C GLY A 94 6.19 15.66 15.09
N VAL A 95 6.79 14.55 14.67
CA VAL A 95 7.55 14.43 13.42
C VAL A 95 7.01 13.26 12.59
N ASP A 96 6.81 13.51 11.30
CA ASP A 96 6.51 12.52 10.29
C ASP A 96 7.75 12.25 9.43
N LEU A 97 7.93 10.99 9.04
CA LEU A 97 8.98 10.60 8.09
C LEU A 97 8.46 10.78 6.67
N ALA A 98 8.94 11.85 6.03
CA ALA A 98 8.64 12.15 4.65
C ALA A 98 9.58 11.40 3.72
N THR A 99 8.98 10.82 2.68
CA THR A 99 9.69 10.13 1.60
C THR A 99 9.58 10.98 0.34
N SER A 100 10.70 11.28 -0.32
CA SER A 100 10.70 12.08 -1.54
C SER A 100 10.68 11.19 -2.78
N TYR A 101 9.81 11.53 -3.72
CA TYR A 101 9.84 11.05 -5.10
C TYR A 101 10.35 12.17 -5.99
N SER A 102 11.15 11.84 -7.00
CA SER A 102 11.57 12.80 -8.02
C SER A 102 11.57 12.18 -9.40
N ASN A 103 11.07 12.94 -10.36
CA ASN A 103 11.13 12.60 -11.79
C ASN A 103 12.37 13.21 -12.49
N GLY A 104 13.31 13.76 -11.73
CA GLY A 104 14.52 14.44 -12.23
C GLY A 104 14.39 15.96 -12.33
N GLU A 105 13.19 16.49 -12.49
CA GLU A 105 12.94 17.94 -12.62
C GLU A 105 12.22 18.49 -11.39
N ASN A 106 11.23 17.74 -10.89
CA ASN A 106 10.43 18.08 -9.74
C ASN A 106 10.48 16.98 -8.68
N ALA A 107 10.04 17.32 -7.47
CA ALA A 107 9.95 16.37 -6.38
C ALA A 107 8.61 16.48 -5.64
N LEU A 108 8.08 15.33 -5.23
CA LEU A 108 6.89 15.21 -4.39
C LEU A 108 7.30 14.63 -3.04
N THR A 109 6.66 15.11 -1.98
CA THR A 109 6.63 14.36 -0.72
C THR A 109 5.50 13.36 -0.78
N ILE A 110 5.81 12.08 -0.54
CA ILE A 110 4.86 10.99 -0.53
C ILE A 110 4.74 10.43 0.89
N TYR A 111 3.51 10.31 1.35
CA TYR A 111 3.15 9.63 2.58
C TYR A 111 2.48 8.29 2.25
N PRO A 112 2.72 7.22 3.03
CA PRO A 112 2.09 5.91 2.78
C PRO A 112 0.56 5.98 2.73
N ALA A 113 -0.07 6.76 3.61
CA ALA A 113 -1.52 6.95 3.61
C ALA A 113 -2.04 7.58 2.30
N SER A 114 -1.40 8.66 1.83
CA SER A 114 -1.78 9.33 0.57
C SER A 114 -1.60 8.43 -0.64
N LEU A 115 -0.53 7.62 -0.66
CA LEU A 115 -0.30 6.64 -1.73
C LEU A 115 -1.38 5.55 -1.74
N ARG A 116 -1.74 5.01 -0.57
CA ARG A 116 -2.83 4.01 -0.46
C ARG A 116 -4.16 4.60 -0.90
N LEU A 117 -4.48 5.83 -0.52
CA LEU A 117 -5.67 6.52 -0.99
C LEU A 117 -5.67 6.67 -2.52
N CYS A 118 -4.54 7.08 -3.11
CA CYS A 118 -4.43 7.23 -4.56
C CYS A 118 -4.62 5.90 -5.31
N LEU A 119 -4.03 4.83 -4.79
CA LEU A 119 -4.24 3.48 -5.32
C LEU A 119 -5.72 3.08 -5.24
N ALA A 120 -6.39 3.35 -4.13
CA ALA A 120 -7.81 3.05 -3.95
C ALA A 120 -8.73 3.88 -4.87
N SER A 121 -8.52 5.19 -4.94
CA SER A 121 -9.43 6.11 -5.62
C SER A 121 -9.17 6.27 -7.11
N HIS A 122 -8.01 5.81 -7.60
CA HIS A 122 -7.63 5.95 -9.00
C HIS A 122 -7.38 4.61 -9.65
N PHE A 123 -6.40 3.85 -9.13
CA PHE A 123 -6.01 2.58 -9.75
C PHE A 123 -7.11 1.52 -9.62
N GLU A 124 -7.63 1.29 -8.41
CA GLU A 124 -8.73 0.33 -8.22
C GLU A 124 -10.01 0.79 -8.94
N SER A 125 -10.33 2.09 -8.90
CA SER A 125 -11.49 2.65 -9.60
C SER A 125 -11.44 2.40 -11.12
N ILE A 126 -10.29 2.57 -11.77
CA ILE A 126 -10.13 2.23 -13.20
C ILE A 126 -10.46 0.75 -13.45
N LEU A 127 -9.93 -0.16 -12.63
CA LEU A 127 -10.20 -1.59 -12.77
C LEU A 127 -11.68 -1.92 -12.53
N ILE A 128 -12.33 -1.25 -11.59
CA ILE A 128 -13.76 -1.42 -11.31
C ILE A 128 -14.61 -0.90 -12.48
N GLU A 129 -14.25 0.25 -13.07
CA GLU A 129 -14.96 0.81 -14.21
C GLU A 129 -14.82 -0.06 -15.46
N GLU A 130 -13.61 -0.56 -15.73
CA GLU A 130 -13.33 -1.39 -16.91
C GLU A 130 -13.86 -2.82 -16.78
N LEU A 131 -13.78 -3.42 -15.58
CA LEU A 131 -14.06 -4.84 -15.37
C LEU A 131 -15.30 -5.11 -14.52
N GLY A 132 -15.72 -4.20 -13.65
CA GLY A 132 -16.79 -4.42 -12.68
C GLY A 132 -18.17 -4.63 -13.32
N GLY A 133 -18.40 -4.07 -14.51
CA GLY A 133 -19.61 -4.33 -15.30
C GLY A 133 -19.61 -5.69 -16.01
N ILE A 134 -18.42 -6.24 -16.31
CA ILE A 134 -18.25 -7.47 -17.11
C ILE A 134 -18.07 -8.69 -16.19
N TYR A 135 -17.33 -8.52 -15.09
CA TYR A 135 -16.87 -9.58 -14.20
C TYR A 135 -17.16 -9.24 -12.72
N LYS A 136 -18.39 -8.83 -12.42
CA LYS A 136 -18.78 -8.28 -11.10
C LYS A 136 -18.28 -9.10 -9.90
N ASP A 137 -18.48 -10.42 -9.92
CA ASP A 137 -18.11 -11.30 -8.80
C ASP A 137 -16.60 -11.62 -8.73
N TYR A 138 -15.86 -11.36 -9.82
CA TYR A 138 -14.41 -11.63 -9.92
C TYR A 138 -13.56 -10.34 -9.94
N CYS A 139 -14.19 -9.17 -9.95
CA CYS A 139 -13.50 -7.87 -9.97
C CYS A 139 -12.45 -7.75 -8.84
N PRO A 140 -12.75 -8.16 -7.59
CA PRO A 140 -11.74 -8.17 -6.53
C PRO A 140 -10.51 -9.02 -6.85
N ASP A 141 -10.68 -10.19 -7.45
CA ASP A 141 -9.57 -11.07 -7.82
C ASP A 141 -8.68 -10.45 -8.90
N PHE A 142 -9.26 -9.69 -9.84
CA PHE A 142 -8.50 -8.95 -10.84
C PHE A 142 -7.66 -7.83 -10.21
N ILE A 143 -8.23 -7.09 -9.25
CA ILE A 143 -7.51 -6.05 -8.50
C ILE A 143 -6.36 -6.67 -7.71
N ILE A 144 -6.61 -7.77 -7.00
CA ILE A 144 -5.59 -8.50 -6.24
C ILE A 144 -4.47 -8.99 -7.17
N LYS A 145 -4.82 -9.61 -8.31
CA LYS A 145 -3.83 -10.05 -9.30
C LYS A 145 -3.02 -8.89 -9.87
N ALA A 146 -3.63 -7.73 -10.08
CA ALA A 146 -2.93 -6.55 -10.55
C ALA A 146 -1.90 -6.06 -9.53
N TYR A 147 -2.25 -6.02 -8.24
CA TYR A 147 -1.31 -5.71 -7.16
C TYR A 147 -0.19 -6.75 -7.02
N ILE A 148 -0.51 -8.05 -7.09
CA ILE A 148 0.51 -9.11 -7.09
C ILE A 148 1.47 -8.90 -8.26
N GLY A 149 0.97 -8.49 -9.44
CA GLY A 149 1.81 -8.18 -10.60
C GLY A 149 2.73 -6.97 -10.43
N PHE A 150 2.49 -6.11 -9.44
CA PHE A 150 3.40 -5.02 -9.08
C PHE A 150 4.54 -5.47 -8.17
N LEU A 151 4.52 -6.73 -7.72
CA LEU A 151 5.49 -7.26 -6.78
C LEU A 151 6.38 -8.32 -7.44
N ASP A 152 7.62 -8.37 -6.98
CA ASP A 152 8.53 -9.49 -7.13
C ASP A 152 8.79 -10.04 -5.72
N ILE A 153 8.28 -11.25 -5.43
CA ILE A 153 8.29 -11.84 -4.10
C ILE A 153 9.25 -13.02 -4.09
N SER A 154 10.29 -12.95 -3.25
CA SER A 154 11.25 -14.02 -3.08
C SER A 154 11.43 -14.40 -1.60
N LEU A 155 11.85 -15.63 -1.34
CA LEU A 155 12.16 -16.09 0.01
C LEU A 155 13.33 -15.32 0.63
N GLU A 156 14.29 -14.89 -0.19
CA GLU A 156 15.51 -14.22 0.28
C GLU A 156 15.26 -12.76 0.67
N HIS A 157 14.38 -12.07 -0.07
CA HIS A 157 14.23 -10.63 0.04
C HIS A 157 12.84 -10.15 0.44
N GLY A 158 11.88 -11.07 0.59
CA GLY A 158 10.48 -10.72 0.77
C GLY A 158 9.89 -10.04 -0.46
N PRO A 159 8.79 -9.28 -0.31
CA PRO A 159 8.20 -8.52 -1.41
C PRO A 159 9.05 -7.28 -1.75
N ARG A 160 9.30 -7.09 -3.04
CA ARG A 160 9.86 -5.86 -3.65
C ARG A 160 8.98 -5.44 -4.82
N LEU A 161 9.17 -4.23 -5.36
CA LEU A 161 8.47 -3.90 -6.59
C LEU A 161 9.07 -4.63 -7.78
N SER A 162 8.19 -5.20 -8.60
CA SER A 162 8.55 -5.62 -9.95
C SER A 162 8.92 -4.39 -10.80
N GLU A 163 9.60 -4.62 -11.93
CA GLU A 163 9.86 -3.54 -12.91
C GLU A 163 8.56 -2.84 -13.33
N LYS A 164 7.52 -3.64 -13.63
CA LYS A 164 6.18 -3.13 -13.98
C LYS A 164 5.55 -2.31 -12.85
N GLY A 165 5.64 -2.80 -11.61
CA GLY A 165 5.08 -2.08 -10.45
C GLY A 165 5.78 -0.74 -10.25
N ARG A 166 7.11 -0.71 -10.37
CA ARG A 166 7.91 0.50 -10.27
C ARG A 166 7.57 1.49 -11.38
N GLU A 167 7.52 1.04 -12.64
CA GLU A 167 7.16 1.88 -13.78
C GLU A 167 5.75 2.45 -13.63
N GLY A 168 4.75 1.62 -13.32
CA GLY A 168 3.36 2.06 -13.17
C GLY A 168 3.18 3.09 -12.05
N LEU A 169 3.87 2.90 -10.91
CA LEU A 169 3.84 3.87 -9.82
C LEU A 169 4.58 5.16 -10.17
N CYS A 170 5.71 5.11 -10.88
CA CYS A 170 6.38 6.32 -11.36
C CYS A 170 5.48 7.11 -12.33
N ILE A 171 4.85 6.44 -13.31
CA ILE A 171 3.89 7.07 -14.24
C ILE A 171 2.79 7.78 -13.47
N LEU A 172 2.19 7.12 -12.46
CA LEU A 172 1.13 7.73 -11.65
C LEU A 172 1.58 9.03 -10.96
N HIS A 173 2.81 9.08 -10.44
CA HIS A 173 3.34 10.28 -9.78
C HIS A 173 3.76 11.35 -10.79
N ASP A 174 4.33 10.95 -11.94
CA ASP A 174 4.70 11.88 -13.01
C ASP A 174 3.46 12.55 -13.62
N ASP A 175 2.37 11.81 -13.79
CA ASP A 175 1.06 12.34 -14.19
C ASP A 175 0.55 13.39 -13.18
N TYR A 176 0.74 13.13 -11.89
CA TYR A 176 0.36 14.07 -10.84
C TYR A 176 1.22 15.34 -10.88
N ILE A 177 2.54 15.22 -11.05
CA ILE A 177 3.45 16.36 -11.24
C ILE A 177 3.00 17.21 -12.45
N ARG A 178 2.77 16.57 -13.61
CA ARG A 178 2.33 17.27 -14.82
C ARG A 178 1.00 18.01 -14.62
N LYS A 179 0.06 17.42 -13.88
CA LYS A 179 -1.20 18.06 -13.52
C LYS A 179 -0.99 19.26 -12.58
N LEU A 180 -0.06 19.19 -11.64
CA LEU A 180 0.28 20.33 -10.78
C LEU A 180 0.89 21.47 -11.59
N GLU A 181 1.85 21.17 -12.47
CA GLU A 181 2.50 22.17 -13.32
C GLU A 181 1.51 22.87 -14.25
N ALA A 182 0.65 22.10 -14.92
CA ALA A 182 -0.37 22.64 -15.82
C ALA A 182 -1.37 23.56 -15.11
N ASN A 183 -1.54 23.40 -13.79
CA ASN A 183 -2.48 24.20 -13.00
C ASN A 183 -1.79 25.16 -12.02
N ASN A 184 -0.52 25.54 -12.27
CA ASN A 184 0.26 26.45 -11.43
C ASN A 184 0.28 26.05 -9.93
N GLY A 185 0.31 24.76 -9.64
CA GLY A 185 0.32 24.20 -8.28
C GLY A 185 -1.05 24.07 -7.61
N PHE A 186 -2.16 24.45 -8.27
CA PHE A 186 -3.51 24.32 -7.74
C PHE A 186 -4.29 23.24 -8.47
N LEU A 187 -4.52 22.08 -7.85
CA LEU A 187 -5.50 21.14 -8.39
C LEU A 187 -6.91 21.63 -8.03
N ALA A 188 -7.81 21.63 -9.02
CA ALA A 188 -9.24 21.77 -8.73
C ALA A 188 -9.63 20.68 -7.72
N MET A 189 -10.26 21.09 -6.62
CA MET A 189 -10.80 20.14 -5.64
C MET A 189 -11.61 19.08 -6.39
N PRO A 190 -11.43 17.77 -6.11
CA PRO A 190 -12.25 16.76 -6.74
C PRO A 190 -13.71 17.08 -6.44
N THR A 191 -14.51 17.26 -7.49
CA THR A 191 -15.95 17.34 -7.36
C THR A 191 -16.42 15.95 -6.91
N MET A 192 -16.86 15.83 -5.67
CA MET A 192 -17.63 14.66 -5.25
C MET A 192 -18.87 14.61 -6.15
N HIS A 193 -18.93 13.60 -7.02
CA HIS A 193 -20.13 13.22 -7.75
C HIS A 193 -20.91 12.17 -6.98
#